data_AF-A0A225W761-F1
#
_entry.id   AF-A0A225W761-F1
#
_cell.length_a   1.000
_cell.length_b   1.000
_cell.length_c   1.000
_cell.angle_alpha   90.00
_cell.angle_beta   90.00
_cell.angle_gamma   90.00
#
_symmetry.space_group_name_H-M   'P 1'
#
loop_
_entity.id
_entity.type
_entity.pdbx_description
1 polymer ?
#
loop_
_entity_poly.entity_id
_entity_poly.type
_entity_poly.pdbx_seq_one_letter_code
_entity_poly.pdbx_strand_id
1 'polypeptide(L)'
;MRVRTSRNPQNAAEVGAFAYYILQVGDGRHFISPTLGPDFIKVPEDMLLDVSSSPQSNIEEQARHRLLHLNYFDAKTTDVLAINNLILEKIPGEMHEFTSVDSVDGDDELQRQEHGDLYPPEFINTISLSGMPPHKLILKIGAPVMLIRNLNTKEGLCNGTRLAIV
;
A
#
# COMPACT_ATOMS: atom_id res chain seq x y z
N MET A 1 -10.04 11.21 11.25
CA MET A 1 -8.71 11.53 10.68
C MET A 1 -8.12 12.69 11.48
N ARG A 2 -7.00 12.52 12.19
CA ARG A 2 -6.31 13.64 12.88
C ARG A 2 -5.05 13.99 12.10
N VAL A 3 -5.10 15.12 11.38
CA VAL A 3 -3.94 15.65 10.64
C VAL A 3 -3.05 16.37 11.66
N ARG A 4 -1.85 15.85 11.92
CA ARG A 4 -0.84 16.59 12.68
C ARG A 4 -0.14 17.57 11.73
N THR A 5 -0.12 18.84 12.11
CA THR A 5 0.54 19.92 11.37
C THR A 5 2.06 19.82 11.52
N SER A 6 2.77 19.98 10.40
CA SER A 6 4.24 20.08 10.37
C SER A 6 4.73 21.33 11.14
N ARG A 7 5.90 21.23 11.78
CA ARG A 7 6.55 22.35 12.49
C ARG A 7 7.25 23.36 11.55
N ASN A 8 7.37 23.05 10.26
CA ASN A 8 7.94 23.92 9.24
C ASN A 8 6.81 24.54 8.38
N PRO A 9 6.71 25.88 8.24
CA PRO A 9 5.60 26.55 7.58
C PRO A 9 5.42 26.20 6.09
N GLN A 10 6.50 25.90 5.35
CA GLN A 10 6.38 25.41 3.95
C GLN A 10 5.76 24.01 3.90
N ASN A 11 6.31 23.09 4.69
CA ASN A 11 5.76 21.74 4.84
C ASN A 11 4.32 21.75 5.41
N ALA A 12 3.93 22.77 6.18
CA ALA A 12 2.58 22.88 6.73
C ALA A 12 1.54 23.22 5.65
N ALA A 13 1.91 24.07 4.67
CA ALA A 13 1.06 24.40 3.54
C ALA A 13 0.90 23.19 2.60
N GLU A 14 1.99 22.47 2.31
CA GLU A 14 1.98 21.25 1.50
C GLU A 14 1.14 20.14 2.16
N VAL A 15 1.33 19.90 3.46
CA VAL A 15 0.52 18.94 4.23
C VAL A 15 -0.95 19.34 4.23
N GLY A 16 -1.25 20.64 4.32
CA GLY A 16 -2.62 21.16 4.25
C GLY A 16 -3.26 20.93 2.88
N ALA A 17 -2.53 21.22 1.79
CA ALA A 17 -3.00 21.01 0.42
C ALA A 17 -3.27 19.52 0.14
N PHE A 18 -2.36 18.63 0.58
CA PHE A 18 -2.56 17.19 0.45
C PHE A 18 -3.75 16.69 1.27
N ALA A 19 -3.90 17.15 2.52
CA ALA A 19 -5.04 16.78 3.35
C ALA A 19 -6.38 17.22 2.71
N TYR A 20 -6.42 18.41 2.13
CA TYR A 20 -7.58 18.90 1.40
C TYR A 20 -7.87 18.05 0.16
N TYR A 21 -6.85 17.68 -0.62
CA TYR A 21 -7.00 16.79 -1.76
C TYR A 21 -7.62 15.43 -1.36
N ILE A 22 -7.09 14.78 -0.32
CA ILE A 22 -7.61 13.49 0.15
C ILE A 22 -9.07 13.62 0.64
N LEU A 23 -9.43 14.74 1.27
CA LEU A 23 -10.82 15.01 1.65
C LEU A 23 -11.74 15.13 0.43
N GLN A 24 -11.32 15.83 -0.63
CA GLN A 24 -12.10 15.92 -1.87
C GLN A 24 -12.31 14.55 -2.52
N VAL A 25 -11.27 13.70 -2.50
CA VAL A 25 -11.37 12.31 -2.96
C VAL A 25 -12.39 11.53 -2.13
N GLY A 26 -12.29 11.59 -0.79
CA GLY A 26 -13.20 10.90 0.13
C GLY A 26 -14.66 11.37 0.05
N ASP A 27 -14.88 12.66 -0.23
CA ASP A 27 -16.21 13.25 -0.41
C ASP A 27 -16.79 13.01 -1.82
N GLY A 28 -16.06 12.33 -2.72
CA GLY A 28 -16.48 12.12 -4.11
C GLY A 28 -16.49 13.39 -4.97
N ARG A 29 -15.79 14.45 -4.53
CA ARG A 29 -15.67 15.75 -5.20
C ARG A 29 -14.36 15.90 -5.97
N HIS A 30 -13.65 14.79 -6.21
CA HIS A 30 -12.45 14.78 -7.02
C HIS A 30 -12.78 15.01 -8.50
N PHE A 31 -11.78 15.42 -9.27
CA PHE A 31 -11.92 15.56 -10.71
C PHE A 31 -12.19 14.19 -11.35
N ILE A 32 -13.32 14.08 -12.05
CA ILE A 32 -13.69 12.90 -12.82
C ILE A 32 -13.24 13.10 -14.26
N SER A 33 -12.40 12.19 -14.76
CA SER A 33 -11.95 12.23 -16.14
C SER A 33 -13.13 11.91 -17.09
N PRO A 34 -13.43 12.76 -18.09
CA PRO A 34 -14.46 12.47 -19.09
C PRO A 34 -14.17 11.20 -19.91
N THR A 35 -12.90 10.83 -20.03
CA THR A 35 -12.44 9.66 -20.82
C THR A 35 -12.33 8.38 -20.00
N LEU A 36 -11.93 8.46 -18.73
CA LEU A 36 -11.73 7.27 -17.89
C LEU A 36 -12.94 6.94 -17.00
N GLY A 37 -13.82 7.91 -16.75
CA GLY A 37 -14.98 7.73 -15.88
C GLY A 37 -14.69 7.94 -14.39
N PRO A 38 -15.69 7.69 -13.52
CA PRO A 38 -15.66 8.05 -12.09
C PRO A 38 -14.81 7.13 -11.22
N ASP A 39 -14.38 5.98 -11.74
CA ASP A 39 -13.58 5.00 -10.98
C ASP A 39 -12.09 5.39 -10.88
N PHE A 40 -11.71 6.50 -11.52
CA PHE A 40 -10.33 6.95 -11.64
C PHE A 40 -10.12 8.29 -10.96
N ILE A 41 -9.07 8.38 -10.13
CA ILE A 41 -8.72 9.60 -9.40
C ILE A 41 -7.47 10.22 -10.02
N LYS A 42 -7.51 11.53 -10.34
CA LYS A 42 -6.33 12.28 -10.80
C LYS A 42 -5.32 12.45 -9.65
N VAL A 43 -4.12 11.93 -9.84
CA VAL A 43 -2.96 12.08 -8.96
C VAL A 43 -2.26 13.40 -9.26
N PRO A 44 -1.92 14.22 -8.24
CA PRO A 44 -1.14 15.44 -8.40
C PRO A 44 0.23 15.19 -9.06
N GLU A 45 0.69 16.13 -9.90
CA GLU A 45 1.92 15.98 -10.70
C GLU A 45 3.20 15.88 -9.85
N ASP A 46 3.21 16.57 -8.71
CA ASP A 46 4.26 16.53 -7.70
C ASP A 46 4.35 15.17 -6.96
N MET A 47 3.35 14.29 -7.13
CA MET A 47 3.34 12.93 -6.57
C MET A 47 3.68 11.85 -7.59
N LEU A 48 3.94 12.23 -8.85
CA LEU A 48 4.30 11.29 -9.89
C LEU A 48 5.78 10.95 -9.81
N LEU A 49 6.09 9.66 -9.90
CA LEU A 49 7.46 9.20 -10.03
C LEU A 49 7.91 9.32 -11.49
N ASP A 50 9.11 9.84 -11.71
CA ASP A 50 9.72 9.84 -13.04
C ASP A 50 10.20 8.42 -13.37
N VAL A 51 9.37 7.68 -14.13
CA VAL A 51 9.68 6.32 -14.59
C VAL A 51 10.43 6.33 -15.93
N SER A 52 10.82 7.49 -16.46
CA SER A 52 11.46 7.59 -17.79
C SER A 52 12.89 7.03 -17.86
N SER A 53 13.55 6.84 -16.72
CA SER A 53 14.96 6.48 -16.64
C SER A 53 15.25 5.00 -16.27
N SER A 54 14.23 4.16 -16.04
CA SER A 54 14.44 2.78 -15.63
C SER A 54 14.52 1.77 -16.80
N PRO A 55 15.29 0.67 -16.65
CA PRO A 55 15.46 -0.33 -17.70
C PRO A 55 14.14 -1.02 -18.00
N GLN A 56 13.72 -0.97 -19.26
CA GLN A 56 12.48 -1.54 -19.78
C GLN A 56 12.37 -3.04 -19.47
N SER A 57 11.71 -3.38 -18.36
CA SER A 57 11.19 -4.73 -18.13
C SER A 57 9.72 -4.76 -18.55
N ASN A 58 9.21 -5.91 -18.99
CA ASN A 58 7.78 -6.07 -19.37
C ASN A 58 6.81 -5.66 -18.23
N ILE A 59 7.24 -5.76 -16.97
CA ILE A 59 6.48 -5.34 -15.79
C ILE A 59 6.45 -3.81 -15.70
N GLU A 60 7.57 -3.14 -15.99
CA GLU A 60 7.61 -1.67 -16.11
C GLU A 60 6.78 -1.18 -17.28
N GLU A 61 6.69 -1.89 -18.40
CA GLU A 61 5.86 -1.47 -19.53
C GLU A 61 4.36 -1.62 -19.23
N GLN A 62 3.95 -2.66 -18.49
CA GLN A 62 2.57 -2.80 -18.00
C GLN A 62 2.24 -1.80 -16.87
N ALA A 63 3.17 -1.56 -15.96
CA ALA A 63 3.02 -0.54 -14.93
C ALA A 63 3.02 0.86 -15.56
N ARG A 64 3.86 1.12 -16.57
CA ARG A 64 3.86 2.35 -17.38
C ARG A 64 2.57 2.49 -18.17
N HIS A 65 2.05 1.44 -18.80
CA HIS A 65 0.78 1.51 -19.54
C HIS A 65 -0.41 1.77 -18.59
N ARG A 66 -0.30 1.43 -17.29
CA ARG A 66 -1.32 1.74 -16.28
C ARG A 66 -1.09 3.07 -15.55
N LEU A 67 0.16 3.49 -15.30
CA LEU A 67 0.51 4.75 -14.63
C LEU A 67 0.63 5.95 -15.59
N LEU A 68 1.20 5.75 -16.78
CA LEU A 68 1.58 6.85 -17.68
C LEU A 68 0.46 7.33 -18.58
N HIS A 69 -0.67 6.63 -18.67
CA HIS A 69 -1.64 7.09 -19.64
C HIS A 69 -2.40 8.35 -19.23
N LEU A 70 -2.56 8.73 -17.95
CA LEU A 70 -3.23 10.02 -17.63
C LEU A 70 -2.94 10.67 -16.24
N ASN A 71 -2.01 10.19 -15.39
CA ASN A 71 -1.95 10.59 -13.97
C ASN A 71 -3.19 10.13 -13.18
N TYR A 72 -3.76 8.97 -13.49
CA TYR A 72 -4.93 8.43 -12.78
C TYR A 72 -4.63 7.08 -12.13
N PHE A 73 -5.21 6.84 -10.97
CA PHE A 73 -5.10 5.59 -10.22
C PHE A 73 -6.42 4.81 -10.30
N ASP A 74 -6.38 3.52 -10.63
CA ASP A 74 -7.50 2.58 -10.47
C ASP A 74 -7.50 2.09 -9.00
N ALA A 75 -8.66 2.15 -8.34
CA ALA A 75 -8.81 1.78 -6.94
C ALA A 75 -8.64 0.27 -6.64
N LYS A 76 -8.44 -0.58 -7.65
CA LYS A 76 -8.29 -2.03 -7.47
C LYS A 76 -6.95 -2.44 -6.86
N THR A 77 -7.02 -3.28 -5.82
CA THR A 77 -5.93 -3.61 -4.87
C THR A 77 -4.74 -4.36 -5.48
N THR A 78 -4.92 -5.09 -6.58
CA THR A 78 -3.86 -5.84 -7.27
C THR A 78 -2.78 -4.93 -7.87
N ASP A 79 -3.15 -3.73 -8.30
CA ASP A 79 -2.21 -2.83 -8.98
C ASP A 79 -1.31 -2.09 -7.97
N VAL A 80 -1.81 -1.89 -6.75
CA VAL A 80 -1.10 -1.27 -5.63
C VAL A 80 0.13 -2.09 -5.22
N LEU A 81 0.00 -3.43 -5.13
CA LEU A 81 1.10 -4.28 -4.67
C LEU A 81 2.27 -4.29 -5.66
N ALA A 82 1.98 -4.38 -6.96
CA ALA A 82 3.00 -4.34 -8.01
C ALA A 82 3.78 -3.01 -7.97
N ILE A 83 3.08 -1.90 -7.78
CA ILE A 83 3.69 -0.56 -7.66
C ILE A 83 4.57 -0.48 -6.40
N ASN A 84 4.08 -0.95 -5.26
CA ASN A 84 4.85 -0.94 -4.03
C ASN A 84 6.15 -1.75 -4.16
N ASN A 85 6.10 -2.91 -4.82
CA ASN A 85 7.28 -3.73 -5.08
C ASN A 85 8.28 -3.02 -6.01
N LEU A 86 7.80 -2.39 -7.09
CA LEU A 86 8.64 -1.59 -7.99
C LEU A 86 9.36 -0.46 -7.25
N ILE A 87 8.64 0.27 -6.39
CA ILE A 87 9.23 1.35 -5.58
C ILE A 87 10.28 0.77 -4.63
N LEU A 88 9.97 -0.35 -3.96
CA LEU A 88 10.89 -1.00 -3.03
C LEU A 88 12.18 -1.48 -3.73
N GLU A 89 12.10 -1.97 -4.96
CA GLU A 89 13.28 -2.32 -5.76
C GLU A 89 14.22 -1.12 -5.97
N LYS A 90 13.66 0.07 -6.21
CA LYS A 90 14.42 1.31 -6.43
C LYS A 90 15.05 1.89 -5.17
N ILE A 91 14.55 1.55 -3.98
CA ILE A 91 15.14 2.00 -2.71
C ILE A 91 16.50 1.31 -2.52
N PRO A 92 17.60 2.05 -2.29
CA PRO A 92 18.90 1.44 -2.03
C PRO A 92 18.90 0.69 -0.69
N GLY A 93 19.64 -0.40 -0.61
CA GLY A 93 19.77 -1.20 0.61
C GLY A 93 19.31 -2.65 0.44
N GLU A 94 19.57 -3.43 1.47
CA GLU A 94 19.30 -4.86 1.49
C GLU A 94 17.81 -5.16 1.74
N MET A 95 17.26 -6.06 0.93
CA MET A 95 15.91 -6.58 1.10
C MET A 95 15.87 -7.54 2.28
N HIS A 96 14.97 -7.28 3.22
CA HIS A 96 14.67 -8.15 4.33
C HIS A 96 13.28 -8.75 4.13
N GLU A 97 13.21 -10.08 4.13
CA GLU A 97 11.97 -10.82 3.94
C GLU A 97 11.43 -11.32 5.29
N PHE A 98 10.13 -11.09 5.50
CA PHE A 98 9.38 -11.58 6.64
C PHE A 98 8.23 -12.46 6.11
N THR A 99 8.19 -13.71 6.56
CA THR A 99 7.12 -14.67 6.22
C THR A 99 6.18 -14.85 7.40
N SER A 100 4.87 -14.82 7.17
CA SER A 100 3.88 -15.14 8.20
C SER A 100 3.94 -16.63 8.58
N VAL A 101 3.45 -16.93 9.77
CA VAL A 101 3.23 -18.30 10.25
C VAL A 101 1.76 -18.40 10.59
N ASP A 102 1.00 -18.92 9.64
CA ASP A 102 -0.46 -18.98 9.72
C ASP A 102 -0.92 -20.44 9.93
N SER A 103 -1.98 -20.60 10.72
CA SER A 103 -2.61 -21.90 10.99
C SER A 103 -4.12 -21.72 11.15
N VAL A 104 -4.88 -22.74 10.84
CA VAL A 104 -6.32 -22.75 11.12
C VAL A 104 -6.53 -23.03 12.61
N ASP A 105 -7.39 -22.22 13.23
CA ASP A 105 -7.77 -22.44 14.62
C ASP A 105 -8.78 -23.60 14.73
N GLY A 106 -8.82 -24.25 15.88
CA GLY A 106 -9.76 -25.34 16.13
C GLY A 106 -10.00 -25.52 17.62
N ASP A 107 -11.23 -25.85 17.99
CA ASP A 107 -11.66 -25.91 19.39
C ASP A 107 -10.97 -27.05 20.16
N ASP A 108 -10.53 -28.10 19.46
CA ASP A 108 -9.78 -29.22 20.00
C ASP A 108 -8.64 -29.72 19.07
N GLU A 109 -7.88 -30.72 19.52
CA GLU A 109 -6.78 -31.29 18.71
C GLU A 109 -7.24 -32.02 17.45
N LEU A 110 -8.41 -32.68 17.50
CA LEU A 110 -8.95 -33.42 16.37
C LEU A 110 -9.37 -32.46 15.25
N GLN A 111 -10.08 -31.38 15.60
CA GLN A 111 -10.45 -30.34 14.64
C GLN A 111 -9.24 -29.63 14.06
N ARG A 112 -8.19 -29.37 14.86
CA ARG A 112 -6.94 -28.77 14.33
C ARG A 112 -6.23 -29.71 13.35
N GLN A 113 -6.27 -31.02 13.59
CA GLN A 113 -5.74 -32.00 12.62
C GLN A 113 -6.60 -32.08 11.36
N GLU A 114 -7.93 -32.21 11.49
CA GLU A 114 -8.84 -32.25 10.35
C GLU A 114 -8.76 -30.96 9.51
N HIS A 115 -8.71 -29.79 10.15
CA HIS A 115 -8.51 -28.52 9.47
C HIS A 115 -7.12 -28.39 8.86
N GLY A 116 -6.07 -28.91 9.51
CA GLY A 116 -4.71 -28.94 8.97
C GLY A 116 -4.60 -29.79 7.69
N ASP A 117 -5.35 -30.88 7.61
CA ASP A 117 -5.43 -31.72 6.42
C ASP A 117 -6.24 -31.07 5.29
N LEU A 118 -7.29 -30.31 5.63
CA LEU A 118 -8.14 -29.59 4.67
C LEU A 118 -7.49 -28.30 4.14
N TYR A 119 -6.69 -27.64 4.97
CA TYR A 119 -6.06 -26.35 4.68
C TYR A 119 -4.55 -26.45 4.92
N PRO A 120 -3.81 -27.06 3.99
CA PRO A 120 -2.37 -27.18 4.14
C PRO A 120 -1.71 -25.78 4.12
N PRO A 121 -0.53 -25.62 4.74
CA PRO A 121 0.16 -24.33 4.83
C PRO A 121 0.38 -23.68 3.47
N GLU A 122 0.65 -24.47 2.43
CA GLU A 122 0.83 -23.99 1.05
C GLU A 122 -0.42 -23.27 0.54
N PHE A 123 -1.61 -23.76 0.89
CA PHE A 123 -2.87 -23.11 0.55
C PHE A 123 -3.06 -21.84 1.38
N ILE A 124 -2.85 -21.90 2.70
CA ILE A 124 -3.01 -20.76 3.62
C ILE A 124 -2.10 -19.59 3.18
N ASN A 125 -0.86 -19.89 2.79
CA ASN A 125 0.10 -18.89 2.34
C ASN A 125 -0.30 -18.17 1.04
N THR A 126 -1.27 -18.71 0.27
CA THR A 126 -1.83 -18.03 -0.92
C THR A 126 -2.99 -17.09 -0.60
N ILE A 127 -3.53 -17.13 0.61
CA ILE A 127 -4.70 -16.35 1.00
C ILE A 127 -4.29 -14.88 1.17
N SER A 128 -4.91 -14.00 0.38
CA SER A 128 -4.72 -12.54 0.48
C SER A 128 -6.07 -11.88 0.78
N LEU A 129 -6.30 -11.56 2.06
CA LEU A 129 -7.52 -10.90 2.52
C LEU A 129 -7.31 -9.40 2.69
N SER A 130 -8.35 -8.61 2.38
CA SER A 130 -8.33 -7.17 2.65
C SER A 130 -8.16 -6.91 4.15
N GLY A 131 -7.23 -6.02 4.51
CA GLY A 131 -6.92 -5.68 5.90
C GLY A 131 -5.97 -6.66 6.62
N MET A 132 -5.52 -7.73 5.95
CA MET A 132 -4.42 -8.57 6.41
C MET A 132 -3.13 -8.24 5.63
N PRO A 133 -1.96 -8.34 6.27
CA PRO A 133 -0.70 -8.26 5.54
C PRO A 133 -0.54 -9.52 4.66
N PRO A 134 0.20 -9.44 3.55
CA PRO A 134 0.51 -10.62 2.74
C PRO A 134 1.41 -11.59 3.52
N HIS A 135 1.37 -12.89 3.16
CA HIS A 135 2.23 -13.90 3.75
C HIS A 135 3.71 -13.53 3.65
N LYS A 136 4.15 -13.06 2.47
CA LYS A 136 5.51 -12.57 2.23
C LYS A 136 5.51 -11.04 2.25
N LEU A 137 6.22 -10.46 3.22
CA LEU A 137 6.46 -9.03 3.33
C LEU A 137 7.95 -8.74 3.15
N ILE A 138 8.30 -7.96 2.12
CA ILE A 138 9.68 -7.55 1.86
C ILE A 138 9.81 -6.07 2.26
N LEU A 139 10.88 -5.73 2.99
CA LEU A 139 11.16 -4.37 3.45
C LEU A 139 12.64 -3.99 3.21
N LYS A 140 12.91 -2.69 3.14
CA LYS A 140 14.27 -2.12 3.10
C LYS A 140 14.36 -0.96 4.09
N ILE A 141 15.57 -0.69 4.58
CA ILE A 141 15.84 0.54 5.34
C ILE A 141 15.50 1.74 4.46
N GLY A 142 14.81 2.73 5.03
CA GLY A 142 14.29 3.91 4.33
C GLY A 142 12.94 3.71 3.65
N ALA A 143 12.41 2.49 3.60
CA ALA A 143 11.10 2.24 2.97
C ALA A 143 9.95 2.86 3.79
N PRO A 144 9.04 3.61 3.15
CA PRO A 144 7.82 4.08 3.79
C PRO A 144 6.86 2.90 4.00
N VAL A 145 6.30 2.79 5.20
CA VAL A 145 5.33 1.75 5.58
C VAL A 145 4.11 2.38 6.24
N MET A 146 3.00 1.64 6.29
CA MET A 146 1.78 2.06 6.95
C MET A 146 1.32 0.98 7.94
N LEU A 147 0.95 1.40 9.14
CA LEU A 147 0.32 0.49 10.11
C LEU A 147 -1.08 0.12 9.63
N ILE A 148 -1.36 -1.19 9.59
CA ILE A 148 -2.68 -1.74 9.26
C ILE A 148 -3.52 -2.07 10.51
N ARG A 149 -2.90 -2.08 11.69
CA ARG A 149 -3.55 -2.36 12.98
C ARG A 149 -3.13 -1.34 14.03
N ASN A 150 -3.99 -1.17 15.04
CA ASN A 150 -3.70 -0.30 16.17
C ASN A 150 -2.67 -0.96 17.10
N LEU A 151 -1.52 -0.33 17.28
CA LEU A 151 -0.48 -0.78 18.21
C LEU A 151 -0.55 0.00 19.53
N ASN A 152 -0.65 1.32 19.43
CA ASN A 152 -0.76 2.19 20.59
C ASN A 152 -1.55 3.46 20.22
N THR A 153 -2.85 3.45 20.52
CA THR A 153 -3.74 4.57 20.20
C THR A 153 -3.45 5.83 21.00
N LYS A 154 -2.85 5.71 22.21
CA LYS A 154 -2.47 6.86 23.04
C LYS A 154 -1.35 7.67 22.40
N GLU A 155 -0.35 6.97 21.83
CA GLU A 155 0.78 7.58 21.13
C GLU A 155 0.48 7.93 19.66
N GLY A 156 -0.69 7.52 19.14
CA GLY A 156 -1.08 7.75 17.75
C GLY A 156 -0.53 6.73 16.76
N LEU A 157 -0.07 5.55 17.24
CA LEU A 157 0.28 4.40 16.42
C LEU A 157 -0.98 3.58 16.14
N CYS A 158 -1.84 4.14 15.30
CA CYS A 158 -3.10 3.54 14.86
C CYS A 158 -3.04 3.10 13.39
N ASN A 159 -4.07 2.41 12.95
CA ASN A 159 -4.25 2.09 11.53
C ASN A 159 -4.17 3.38 10.68
N GLY A 160 -3.41 3.33 9.60
CA GLY A 160 -3.13 4.47 8.71
C GLY A 160 -1.90 5.30 9.09
N THR A 161 -1.28 5.07 10.24
CA THR A 161 -0.04 5.78 10.62
C THR A 161 1.10 5.38 9.68
N ARG A 162 1.72 6.38 9.04
CA ARG A 162 2.86 6.21 8.13
C ARG A 162 4.17 6.30 8.91
N LEU A 163 5.08 5.37 8.65
CA LEU A 163 6.39 5.26 9.28
C LEU A 163 7.46 5.05 8.20
N ALA A 164 8.74 5.18 8.57
CA ALA A 164 9.87 4.78 7.75
C ALA A 164 10.69 3.73 8.50
N ILE A 165 11.19 2.72 7.79
CA ILE A 165 12.13 1.74 8.36
C ILE A 165 13.48 2.44 8.57
N VAL A 166 14.06 2.30 9.75
CA VAL A 166 15.36 2.92 10.14
C VAL A 166 16.40 1.88 10.46
#